data_AF-A0A529UYT0-F1
#
_entry.id   AF-A0A529UYT0-F1
#
_cell.length_a   1.000
_cell.length_b   1.000
_cell.length_c   1.000
_cell.angle_alpha   90.00
_cell.angle_beta   90.00
_cell.angle_gamma   90.00
#
_symmetry.space_group_name_H-M   'P 1'
#
loop_
_entity.id
_entity.type
_entity.pdbx_description
1 polymer ?
#
loop_
_entity_poly.entity_id
_entity_poly.type
_entity_poly.pdbx_seq_one_letter_code
_entity_poly.pdbx_strand_id
1 'polypeptide(L)'
;PDYPTEAAVRGVRQNGAVKWRGTEIYVSATLAGEPIAIEETEDGEWTMRFHTHPLGFIDEKHMKLVRRSAAPSRPLGAAATAS
;
A
#
# COMPACT_ATOMS: atom_id res chain seq x y z
N PRO A 1 2.03 8.44 -14.22
CA PRO A 1 1.23 7.75 -13.17
C PRO A 1 0.12 8.70 -12.73
N ASP A 2 -1.13 8.34 -13.01
CA ASP A 2 -2.31 9.13 -12.63
C ASP A 2 -2.69 8.77 -11.19
N TYR A 3 -2.38 9.68 -10.27
CA TYR A 3 -2.84 9.60 -8.89
C TYR A 3 -3.96 10.64 -8.72
N PRO A 4 -5.10 10.28 -8.11
CA PRO A 4 -6.17 11.24 -7.85
C PRO A 4 -5.65 12.36 -6.95
N THR A 5 -6.18 13.58 -7.09
CA THR A 5 -5.70 14.79 -6.39
C THR A 5 -5.70 14.66 -4.87
N GLU A 6 -6.53 13.77 -4.31
CA GLU A 6 -6.60 13.48 -2.87
C GLU A 6 -5.55 12.46 -2.39
N ALA A 7 -4.91 11.72 -3.31
CA ALA A 7 -3.83 10.81 -2.96
C ALA A 7 -2.57 11.58 -2.63
N ALA A 8 -2.08 11.42 -1.40
CA ALA A 8 -0.78 11.96 -1.01
C ALA A 8 0.32 11.09 -1.60
N VAL A 9 0.86 11.50 -2.75
CA VAL A 9 2.02 10.82 -3.37
C VAL A 9 3.28 11.15 -2.57
N ARG A 10 4.04 10.11 -2.19
CA ARG A 10 5.29 10.21 -1.44
C ARG A 10 6.35 9.31 -2.05
N GLY A 11 7.56 9.84 -2.20
CA GLY A 11 8.72 9.05 -2.59
C GLY A 11 9.24 8.21 -1.43
N VAL A 12 9.43 6.92 -1.67
CA VAL A 12 10.11 6.02 -0.73
C VAL A 12 11.59 6.40 -0.71
N ARG A 13 12.11 6.64 0.49
CA ARG A 13 13.52 6.99 0.72
C ARG A 13 14.43 5.79 0.46
N GLN A 14 15.73 6.02 0.37
CA GLN A 14 16.71 4.94 0.17
C GLN A 14 16.69 3.86 1.26
N ASN A 15 16.26 4.21 2.48
CA ASN A 15 16.10 3.25 3.57
C ASN A 15 14.79 2.43 3.48
N GLY A 16 13.99 2.61 2.43
CA GLY A 16 12.74 1.89 2.21
C GLY A 16 11.53 2.46 2.94
N ALA A 17 11.63 3.66 3.53
CA ALA A 17 10.57 4.27 4.32
C ALA A 17 10.01 5.56 3.70
N VAL A 18 8.82 5.96 4.15
CA VAL A 18 8.18 7.23 3.76
C VAL A 18 7.87 8.10 4.97
N LYS A 19 7.92 9.41 4.78
CA LYS A 19 7.47 10.39 5.78
C LYS A 19 5.96 10.58 5.69
N TRP A 20 5.24 10.25 6.76
CA TRP A 20 3.79 10.41 6.89
C TRP A 20 3.42 10.97 8.27
N ARG A 21 2.65 12.07 8.31
CA ARG A 21 2.20 12.76 9.54
C ARG A 21 3.30 12.96 10.59
N GLY A 22 4.50 13.35 10.14
CA GLY A 22 5.67 13.58 11.00
C GLY A 22 6.53 12.34 11.31
N THR A 23 5.95 11.14 11.18
CA THR A 23 6.60 9.86 11.46
C THR A 23 7.15 9.22 10.18
N GLU A 24 8.09 8.29 10.34
CA GLU A 24 8.63 7.48 9.27
C GLU A 24 8.01 6.08 9.31
N ILE A 25 7.42 5.67 8.19
CA ILE A 25 6.76 4.37 8.04
C ILE A 25 7.60 3.55 7.06
N TYR A 26 8.12 2.41 7.52
CA TYR A 26 8.83 1.48 6.65
C TYR A 26 7.87 0.81 5.67
N VAL A 27 8.22 0.80 4.39
CA VAL A 27 7.43 0.25 3.29
C VAL A 27 8.13 -0.97 2.70
N SER A 28 9.26 -0.74 2.04
CA SER A 28 10.15 -1.77 1.51
C SER A 28 11.43 -1.13 0.97
N ALA A 29 12.60 -1.71 1.27
CA ALA A 29 13.85 -1.30 0.64
C ALA A 29 13.86 -1.48 -0.89
N THR A 30 13.08 -2.43 -1.43
CA THR A 30 13.00 -2.67 -2.88
C THR A 30 12.28 -1.57 -3.64
N LEU A 31 11.52 -0.73 -2.94
CA LEU A 31 10.81 0.42 -3.52
C LEU A 31 11.60 1.72 -3.33
N ALA A 32 12.85 1.67 -2.88
CA ALA A 32 13.68 2.86 -2.72
C ALA A 32 13.73 3.71 -4.01
N GLY A 33 13.34 4.99 -3.89
CA GLY A 33 13.25 5.93 -5.01
C GLY A 33 11.89 5.95 -5.72
N GLU A 34 11.02 4.98 -5.45
CA GLU A 34 9.73 4.87 -6.11
C GLU A 34 8.64 5.74 -5.44
N PRO A 35 7.71 6.30 -6.22
CA PRO A 35 6.55 7.01 -5.68
C PRO A 35 5.44 6.04 -5.27
N ILE A 36 4.96 6.17 -4.04
CA ILE A 36 3.76 5.47 -3.57
C ILE A 36 2.63 6.48 -3.33
N ALA A 37 1.39 6.01 -3.46
CA ALA A 37 0.22 6.77 -3.06
C ALA A 37 -0.24 6.35 -1.66
N ILE A 38 -0.59 7.35 -0.87
CA ILE A 38 -1.27 7.20 0.42
C ILE A 38 -2.67 7.79 0.27
N GLU A 39 -3.69 6.99 0.53
CA GLU A 39 -5.09 7.33 0.29
C GLU A 39 -5.93 7.04 1.52
N GLU A 40 -6.92 7.88 1.82
CA GLU A 40 -7.93 7.60 2.83
C GLU A 40 -9.02 6.73 2.19
N THR A 41 -9.43 5.67 2.87
CA THR A 41 -10.55 4.82 2.46
C THR A 41 -11.87 5.39 2.96
N GLU A 42 -13.00 4.91 2.43
CA GLU A 42 -14.34 5.32 2.89
C GLU A 42 -14.57 5.06 4.38
N ASP A 43 -13.92 4.04 4.94
CA ASP A 43 -13.95 3.70 6.37
C ASP A 43 -13.08 4.64 7.25
N GLY A 44 -12.39 5.62 6.65
CA GLY A 44 -11.47 6.53 7.34
C GLY A 44 -10.10 5.92 7.66
N GLU A 45 -9.75 4.78 7.05
CA GLU A 45 -8.43 4.16 7.21
C GLU A 45 -7.47 4.65 6.13
N TRP A 46 -6.18 4.69 6.42
CA TRP A 46 -5.18 5.07 5.41
C TRP A 46 -4.59 3.83 4.75
N THR A 47 -4.59 3.78 3.42
CA THR A 47 -3.97 2.72 2.62
C THR A 47 -2.77 3.24 1.85
N MET A 48 -1.78 2.37 1.65
CA MET A 48 -0.62 2.61 0.79
C MET A 48 -0.70 1.72 -0.45
N ARG A 49 -0.46 2.31 -1.62
CA ARG A 49 -0.35 1.58 -2.89
C ARG A 49 0.86 2.00 -3.71
N PHE A 50 1.45 1.05 -4.42
CA PHE A 50 2.45 1.30 -5.44
C PHE A 50 1.84 0.98 -6.80
N HIS A 51 1.56 2.02 -7.61
CA HIS A 51 0.76 1.87 -8.82
C HIS A 51 -0.55 1.11 -8.56
N THR A 52 -0.75 -0.02 -9.23
CA THR A 52 -1.92 -0.90 -9.08
C THR A 52 -1.77 -1.93 -7.96
N HIS A 53 -0.63 -1.95 -7.25
CA HIS A 53 -0.33 -2.93 -6.21
C HIS A 53 -0.62 -2.37 -4.82
N PRO A 54 -1.63 -2.89 -4.10
CA PRO A 54 -1.86 -2.51 -2.71
C PRO A 54 -0.72 -3.02 -1.84
N LEU A 55 -0.15 -2.14 -1.01
CA LEU A 55 0.94 -2.47 -0.08
C LEU A 55 0.39 -2.84 1.29
N GLY A 56 -0.67 -2.16 1.74
CA GLY A 56 -1.32 -2.40 3.02
C GLY A 56 -1.95 -1.14 3.61
N PHE A 57 -2.33 -1.21 4.88
CA PHE A 57 -2.95 -0.13 5.63
C PHE A 57 -1.94 0.48 6.61
N ILE A 58 -2.15 1.73 6.99
CA ILE A 58 -1.37 2.39 8.03
C ILE A 58 -2.08 2.13 9.36
N ASP A 59 -1.41 1.42 10.26
CA ASP A 59 -1.79 1.39 11.67
C ASP A 59 -1.42 2.75 12.29
N GLU A 60 -2.42 3.60 12.52
CA GLU A 60 -2.21 4.96 13.05
C GLU A 60 -1.72 4.98 14.50
N LYS A 61 -1.97 3.90 15.28
CA LYS A 61 -1.55 3.80 16.68
C LYS A 61 -0.04 3.60 16.80
N HIS A 62 0.53 2.80 15.91
CA HIS A 62 1.93 2.41 15.90
C HIS A 62 2.72 3.06 14.76
N MET A 63 2.04 3.77 13.84
CA MET A 63 2.59 4.36 12.63
C MET A 63 3.36 3.34 11.80
N LYS A 64 2.73 2.20 11.52
CA LYS A 64 3.34 1.09 10.77
C LYS A 64 2.46 0.67 9.60
N LEU A 65 3.11 0.24 8.51
CA LEU A 65 2.41 -0.44 7.43
C LEU A 65 2.04 -1.85 7.87
N VAL A 66 0.75 -2.15 7.90
CA VAL A 66 0.20 -3.46 8.23
C VAL A 66 -0.51 -4.04 7.02
N ARG A 67 -0.24 -5.31 6.71
CA ARG A 67 -1.06 -6.05 5.77
C ARG A 67 -2.23 -6.64 6.54
N ARG A 68 -3.42 -6.07 6.35
CA ARG A 68 -4.64 -6.84 6.62
C ARG A 68 -4.71 -7.84 5.49
N SER A 69 -4.46 -9.12 5.79
CA SER A 69 -4.58 -10.18 4.80
C SER A 69 -5.91 -9.99 4.09
N ALA A 70 -5.89 -9.62 2.81
CA ALA A 70 -7.02 -9.93 1.95
C ALA A 70 -7.19 -11.45 2.09
N ALA A 71 -8.40 -11.93 2.38
CA ALA A 71 -8.71 -13.35 2.29
C ALA A 71 -8.03 -13.91 1.03
N PRO A 72 -7.44 -15.13 1.09
CA PRO A 72 -6.54 -15.61 0.04
C PRO A 72 -7.18 -15.32 -1.30
N SER A 73 -6.55 -14.44 -2.08
CA SER A 73 -6.99 -14.15 -3.43
C SER A 73 -7.04 -15.52 -4.10
N ARG A 74 -8.27 -16.01 -4.30
CA ARG A 74 -8.57 -17.32 -4.88
C ARG A 74 -7.60 -17.51 -6.03
N PRO A 75 -6.74 -18.55 -6.03
CA PRO A 75 -5.74 -18.67 -7.07
C PRO A 75 -6.46 -18.61 -8.41
N LEU A 76 -6.03 -17.69 -9.26
CA LEU A 76 -6.47 -17.55 -10.64
C LEU A 76 -6.00 -18.81 -11.38
N GLY A 77 -6.78 -19.88 -11.24
CA GLY A 77 -6.38 -21.23 -11.68
C GLY A 77 -7.43 -22.32 -11.47
N ALA A 78 -8.69 -22.00 -11.17
CA ALA A 78 -9.79 -22.96 -11.26
C ALA A 78 -10.46 -22.84 -12.65
N ALA A 79 -9.70 -23.13 -13.70
CA ALA A 79 -10.25 -23.39 -15.02
C ALA A 79 -10.66 -24.87 -15.10
N ALA A 80 -11.97 -25.08 -15.26
CA ALA A 80 -12.63 -26.17 -15.96
C ALA A 80 -11.95 -27.57 -16.00
N THR A 81 -12.54 -28.54 -15.31
CA THR A 81 -12.86 -29.83 -15.93
C THR A 81 -14.22 -30.31 -15.42
N ALA A 82 -15.25 -30.23 -16.26
CA ALA A 82 -16.43 -31.07 -16.15
C ALA A 82 -16.43 -31.94 -17.42
N SER A 83 -16.48 -33.26 -17.24
CA SER A 83 -16.82 -34.25 -18.27
C SER A 83 -17.69 -35.31 -17.60
#